data_AF-A0A2M7PT67-F1
#
_entry.id   AF-A0A2M7PT67-F1
#
_cell.length_a   1.000
_cell.length_b   1.000
_cell.length_c   1.000
_cell.angle_alpha   90.00
_cell.angle_beta   90.00
_cell.angle_gamma   90.00
#
_symmetry.space_group_name_H-M   'P 1'
#
loop_
_entity.id
_entity.type
_entity.pdbx_description
1 polymer ?
#
loop_
_entity_poly.entity_id
_entity_poly.type
_entity_poly.pdbx_seq_one_letter_code
_entity_poly.pdbx_strand_id
1 'polypeptide(L)'
;MVKRDIKTLIFVDCEACGKSPSTGKLTEFSAVAYPSRAIFHGVLSGKGLLEEKEVFEKFERWILQVTNGLRPIFVSDNPAFDWQWINDGFWRTIGRNPFGWSARRIGDFYAGLVGDFANSSSWKKLRITPHDHNPVNDAMGNLEAFERLLNGER
;
A
#
# COMPACT_ATOMS: atom_id res chain seq x y z
N MET A 1 -24.33 4.60 12.98
CA MET A 1 -23.28 5.28 12.20
C MET A 1 -23.18 4.59 10.86
N VAL A 2 -23.47 5.28 9.75
CA VAL A 2 -23.33 4.71 8.40
C VAL A 2 -21.86 4.34 8.23
N LYS A 3 -21.54 3.04 8.14
CA LYS A 3 -20.19 2.61 7.73
C LYS A 3 -19.98 3.21 6.34
N ARG A 4 -19.21 4.30 6.23
CA ARG A 4 -18.76 4.82 4.93
C ARG A 4 -18.17 3.65 4.16
N ASP A 5 -18.47 3.58 2.87
CA ASP A 5 -18.04 2.47 2.03
C ASP A 5 -16.49 2.47 1.97
N ILE A 6 -15.84 1.60 2.75
CA ILE A 6 -14.36 1.53 2.91
C ILE A 6 -13.70 0.88 1.66
N LYS A 7 -14.43 0.77 0.55
CA LYS A 7 -14.04 0.03 -0.67
C LYS A 7 -12.93 0.70 -1.49
N THR A 8 -12.28 1.74 -0.98
CA THR A 8 -11.21 2.46 -1.69
C THR A 8 -9.84 2.34 -1.01
N LEU A 9 -9.72 1.51 0.04
CA LEU A 9 -8.43 1.26 0.67
C LEU A 9 -7.59 0.33 -0.19
N ILE A 10 -6.37 0.75 -0.49
CA ILE A 10 -5.37 -0.01 -1.21
C ILE A 10 -4.16 -0.19 -0.29
N PHE A 11 -3.90 -1.42 0.11
CA PHE A 11 -2.75 -1.81 0.92
C PHE A 11 -1.55 -1.99 0.00
N VAL A 12 -0.50 -1.21 0.22
CA VAL A 12 0.67 -1.18 -0.66
C VAL A 12 1.91 -1.49 0.15
N ASP A 13 2.80 -2.27 -0.45
CA ASP A 13 4.10 -2.62 0.09
C ASP A 13 5.14 -2.58 -1.04
N CYS A 14 6.30 -1.98 -0.78
CA CYS A 14 7.34 -1.71 -1.77
C CYS A 14 8.68 -2.30 -1.37
N GLU A 15 9.37 -2.88 -2.35
CA GLU A 15 10.79 -3.24 -2.25
C GLU A 15 11.63 -2.32 -3.12
N ALA A 16 12.78 -1.87 -2.60
CA ALA A 16 13.64 -0.93 -3.30
C ALA A 16 15.12 -1.10 -2.95
N CYS A 17 16.00 -0.84 -3.92
CA CYS A 17 17.43 -0.76 -3.69
C CYS A 17 17.84 0.68 -3.28
N GLY A 18 17.59 1.04 -2.02
CA GLY A 18 17.97 2.35 -1.47
C GLY A 18 16.96 2.88 -0.45
N LYS A 19 17.21 4.09 0.07
CA LYS A 19 16.36 4.69 1.13
C LYS A 19 15.32 5.68 0.61
N SER A 20 15.52 6.18 -0.61
CA SER A 20 14.68 7.20 -1.25
C SER A 20 14.87 7.19 -2.77
N PRO A 21 13.95 7.79 -3.54
CA PRO A 21 14.12 8.00 -4.98
C PRO A 21 15.43 8.67 -5.41
N SER A 22 16.03 9.48 -4.55
CA SER A 22 17.31 10.14 -4.81
C SER A 22 18.54 9.25 -4.60
N THR A 23 18.40 8.11 -3.91
CA THR A 23 19.51 7.24 -3.50
C THR A 23 19.36 5.81 -3.98
N GLY A 24 18.30 5.52 -4.74
CA GLY A 24 17.94 4.15 -5.11
C GLY A 24 16.86 4.07 -6.16
N LYS A 25 16.34 2.86 -6.36
CA LYS A 25 15.22 2.59 -7.26
C LYS A 25 14.21 1.64 -6.64
N LEU A 26 12.93 1.87 -6.95
CA LEU A 26 11.86 0.90 -6.71
C LEU A 26 12.10 -0.33 -7.57
N THR A 27 12.21 -1.51 -6.95
CA THR A 27 12.49 -2.78 -7.63
C THR A 27 11.20 -3.55 -7.89
N GLU A 28 10.29 -3.55 -6.92
CA GLU A 28 8.97 -4.14 -7.03
C GLU A 28 8.01 -3.55 -5.99
N PHE A 29 6.71 -3.71 -6.23
CA PHE A 29 5.68 -3.34 -5.26
C PHE A 29 4.44 -4.19 -5.49
N SER A 30 3.61 -4.30 -4.46
CA SER A 30 2.27 -4.87 -4.58
C SER A 30 1.21 -3.90 -4.12
N ALA A 31 -0.02 -4.16 -4.53
CA ALA A 31 -1.20 -3.49 -4.02
C ALA A 31 -2.33 -4.50 -3.82
N VAL A 32 -3.00 -4.45 -2.67
CA VAL A 32 -4.14 -5.30 -2.36
C VAL A 32 -5.35 -4.43 -2.03
N ALA A 33 -6.44 -4.61 -2.77
CA ALA A 33 -7.66 -3.84 -2.60
C ALA A 33 -8.53 -4.43 -1.50
N TYR A 34 -8.97 -3.61 -0.55
CA TYR A 34 -9.97 -3.99 0.44
C TYR A 34 -11.38 -3.59 -0.03
N PRO A 35 -12.42 -4.44 0.14
CA PRO A 35 -12.40 -5.77 0.75
C PRO A 35 -12.22 -6.93 -0.26
N SER A 36 -12.08 -6.63 -1.55
CA SER A 36 -12.09 -7.66 -2.60
C SER A 36 -10.88 -8.60 -2.58
N ARG A 37 -9.80 -8.18 -1.92
CA ARG A 37 -8.48 -8.82 -1.96
C ARG A 37 -7.93 -9.00 -3.37
N ALA A 38 -8.39 -8.19 -4.32
CA ALA A 38 -7.78 -8.12 -5.64
C ALA A 38 -6.32 -7.67 -5.47
N ILE A 39 -5.42 -8.25 -6.25
CA ILE A 39 -3.98 -8.03 -6.15
C ILE A 39 -3.48 -7.39 -7.44
N PHE A 40 -2.58 -6.43 -7.29
CA PHE A 40 -1.67 -5.98 -8.34
C PHE A 40 -0.23 -6.23 -7.89
N HIS A 41 0.61 -6.72 -8.79
CA HIS A 41 2.03 -6.91 -8.54
C HIS A 41 2.82 -6.22 -9.67
N GLY A 42 3.60 -5.20 -9.31
CA GLY A 42 4.42 -4.43 -10.22
C GLY A 42 5.90 -4.77 -10.03
N VAL A 43 6.51 -5.41 -11.03
CA VAL A 43 7.96 -5.68 -11.06
C VAL A 43 8.64 -4.66 -11.96
N LEU A 44 9.70 -4.00 -11.45
CA LEU A 44 10.45 -2.92 -12.09
C LEU A 44 11.95 -3.24 -12.24
N SER A 45 12.47 -4.23 -11.50
CA SER A 45 13.85 -4.69 -11.63
C SER A 45 14.24 -4.98 -13.08
N GLY A 46 15.34 -4.34 -13.52
CA GLY A 46 15.87 -4.49 -14.88
C GLY A 46 15.10 -3.74 -15.98
N LYS A 47 14.05 -2.98 -15.64
CA LYS A 47 13.24 -2.23 -16.59
C LYS A 47 13.81 -0.84 -16.89
N GLY A 48 13.65 -0.42 -18.15
CA GLY A 48 13.83 0.96 -18.58
C GLY A 48 12.57 1.80 -18.39
N LEU A 49 12.69 3.12 -18.60
CA LEU A 49 11.61 4.08 -18.33
C LEU A 49 10.29 3.78 -19.06
N LEU A 50 10.35 3.27 -20.29
CA LEU A 50 9.15 2.92 -21.07
C LEU A 50 8.39 1.75 -20.43
N GLU A 51 9.10 0.74 -19.98
CA GLU A 51 8.51 -0.44 -19.35
C GLU A 51 8.03 -0.12 -17.92
N GLU A 52 8.74 0.76 -17.19
CA GLU A 52 8.24 1.31 -15.92
C GLU A 52 6.91 2.02 -16.13
N LYS A 53 6.81 2.87 -17.17
CA LYS A 53 5.58 3.58 -17.51
C LYS A 53 4.43 2.62 -17.78
N GLU A 54 4.65 1.54 -18.54
CA GLU A 54 3.62 0.53 -18.77
C GLU A 54 3.13 -0.13 -17.47
N VAL A 55 4.02 -0.39 -16.51
CA VAL A 55 3.66 -0.94 -15.20
C VAL A 55 2.77 0.04 -14.45
N PHE A 56 3.14 1.31 -14.37
CA PHE A 56 2.35 2.33 -13.68
C PHE A 56 1.02 2.60 -14.39
N GLU A 57 0.95 2.53 -15.72
CA GLU A 57 -0.32 2.66 -16.46
C GLU A 57 -1.26 1.50 -16.19
N LYS A 58 -0.72 0.27 -16.13
CA LYS A 58 -1.49 -0.92 -15.73
C LYS A 58 -1.95 -0.79 -14.28
N PHE A 59 -1.10 -0.26 -13.41
CA PHE A 59 -1.44 -0.03 -12.00
C PHE A 59 -2.56 1.01 -11.86
N GLU A 60 -2.48 2.14 -12.56
CA GLU A 60 -3.53 3.16 -12.55
C GLU A 60 -4.89 2.61 -13.04
N ARG A 61 -4.88 1.85 -14.14
CA ARG A 61 -6.10 1.19 -14.65
C ARG A 61 -6.67 0.21 -13.62
N TRP A 62 -5.81 -0.57 -12.98
CA TRP A 62 -6.22 -1.50 -11.94
C TRP A 62 -6.83 -0.76 -10.74
N ILE A 63 -6.23 0.34 -10.28
CA ILE A 63 -6.76 1.18 -9.19
C ILE A 63 -8.17 1.66 -9.55
N LEU A 64 -8.35 2.26 -10.74
CA LEU A 64 -9.65 2.76 -11.18
C LEU A 64 -10.71 1.66 -11.23
N GLN A 65 -10.34 0.46 -11.64
CA GLN A 65 -11.23 -0.69 -11.67
C GLN A 65 -11.64 -1.12 -10.26
N VAL A 66 -10.70 -1.31 -9.33
CA VAL A 66 -11.01 -1.81 -7.99
C VAL A 66 -11.71 -0.77 -7.12
N THR A 67 -11.51 0.52 -7.38
CA THR A 67 -12.21 1.61 -6.66
C THR A 67 -13.49 2.08 -7.33
N ASN A 68 -13.90 1.49 -8.46
CA ASN A 68 -15.04 1.96 -9.27
C ASN A 68 -14.93 3.46 -9.61
N GLY A 69 -13.73 3.92 -9.96
CA GLY A 69 -13.44 5.31 -10.28
C GLY A 69 -13.42 6.27 -9.08
N LEU A 70 -13.67 5.80 -7.85
CA LEU A 70 -13.55 6.61 -6.65
C LEU A 70 -12.09 6.85 -6.28
N ARG A 71 -11.84 7.91 -5.52
CA ARG A 71 -10.49 8.27 -5.06
C ARG A 71 -9.91 7.15 -4.16
N PRO A 72 -8.77 6.54 -4.54
CA PRO A 72 -8.12 5.53 -3.73
C PRO A 72 -7.49 6.14 -2.48
N ILE A 73 -7.39 5.34 -1.42
CA ILE A 73 -6.70 5.69 -0.18
C ILE A 73 -5.52 4.73 0.00
N PHE A 74 -4.33 5.28 0.04
CA PHE A 74 -3.10 4.53 0.24
C PHE A 74 -2.98 4.08 1.71
N VAL A 75 -2.75 2.79 1.94
CA VAL A 75 -2.57 2.20 3.27
C VAL A 75 -1.27 1.40 3.29
N SER A 76 -0.46 1.53 4.35
CA SER A 76 0.79 0.80 4.51
C SER A 76 1.18 0.67 6.00
N ASP A 77 2.07 -0.27 6.33
CA ASP A 77 2.80 -0.33 7.62
C ASP A 77 3.78 0.85 7.78
N ASN A 78 4.52 1.15 6.70
CA ASN A 78 5.57 2.17 6.63
C ASN A 78 5.30 3.21 5.52
N PRO A 79 4.19 3.98 5.60
CA PRO A 79 3.74 4.81 4.48
C PRO A 79 4.75 5.85 4.01
N ALA A 80 5.62 6.37 4.88
CA ALA A 80 6.66 7.30 4.46
C ALA A 80 7.64 6.67 3.45
N PHE A 81 7.91 5.37 3.56
CA PHE A 81 8.77 4.62 2.66
C PHE A 81 8.01 4.15 1.41
N ASP A 82 6.85 3.51 1.57
CA ASP A 82 6.13 2.96 0.41
C ASP A 82 5.56 4.05 -0.49
N TRP A 83 4.97 5.09 0.12
CA TRP A 83 4.33 6.17 -0.63
C TRP A 83 5.35 6.99 -1.43
N GLN A 84 6.56 7.25 -0.92
CA GLN A 84 7.55 8.04 -1.67
C GLN A 84 7.92 7.37 -3.00
N TRP A 85 8.05 6.04 -3.02
CA TRP A 85 8.41 5.28 -4.21
C TRP A 85 7.28 5.25 -5.23
N ILE A 86 6.06 5.00 -4.77
CA ILE A 86 4.87 5.01 -5.63
C ILE A 86 4.61 6.41 -6.17
N ASN A 87 4.75 7.44 -5.34
CA ASN A 87 4.61 8.83 -5.76
C ASN A 87 5.64 9.20 -6.83
N ASP A 88 6.91 8.93 -6.58
CA ASP A 88 7.99 9.19 -7.54
C ASP A 88 7.77 8.45 -8.86
N GLY A 89 7.43 7.15 -8.82
CA GLY A 89 7.16 6.37 -10.02
C GLY A 89 6.00 6.91 -10.85
N PHE A 90 4.88 7.26 -10.22
CA PHE A 90 3.73 7.89 -10.87
C PHE A 90 4.09 9.24 -11.52
N TRP A 91 4.80 10.12 -10.80
CA TRP A 91 5.19 11.43 -11.34
C TRP A 91 6.22 11.33 -12.46
N ARG A 92 7.20 10.44 -12.36
CA ARG A 92 8.22 10.23 -13.40
C ARG A 92 7.63 9.66 -14.70
N THR A 93 6.59 8.83 -14.60
CA THR A 93 6.08 8.07 -15.75
C THR A 93 4.80 8.61 -16.36
N ILE A 94 3.82 8.99 -15.52
CA ILE A 94 2.47 9.41 -15.94
C ILE A 94 2.25 10.90 -15.68
N GLY A 95 2.97 11.50 -14.73
CA GLY A 95 2.85 12.91 -14.39
C GLY A 95 1.68 13.24 -13.44
N ARG A 96 1.13 12.22 -12.75
CA ARG A 96 0.14 12.38 -11.67
C ARG A 96 0.12 11.15 -10.78
N ASN A 97 -0.21 11.34 -9.50
CA ASN A 97 -0.39 10.25 -8.52
C ASN A 97 -1.87 10.16 -8.08
N PRO A 98 -2.59 9.05 -8.36
CA PRO A 98 -4.01 8.92 -8.03
C PRO A 98 -4.30 8.91 -6.52
N PHE A 99 -3.31 8.58 -5.68
CA PHE A 99 -3.46 8.58 -4.22
C PHE A 99 -3.39 9.99 -3.60
N GLY A 100 -2.83 10.97 -4.31
CA GLY A 100 -2.53 12.30 -3.78
C GLY A 100 -1.48 12.25 -2.65
N TRP A 101 -1.47 13.27 -1.81
CA TRP A 101 -0.39 13.59 -0.85
C TRP A 101 -0.44 12.87 0.51
N SER A 102 -1.35 11.92 0.71
CA SER A 102 -1.58 11.33 2.03
C SER A 102 -1.71 9.82 1.98
N ALA A 103 -1.25 9.17 3.04
CA ALA A 103 -1.38 7.75 3.28
C ALA A 103 -1.93 7.49 4.69
N ARG A 104 -2.35 6.26 4.96
CA ARG A 104 -2.77 5.78 6.28
C ARG A 104 -1.77 4.76 6.78
N ARG A 105 -1.34 4.93 8.03
CA ARG A 105 -0.50 3.97 8.73
C ARG A 105 -1.36 3.06 9.59
N ILE A 106 -1.25 1.75 9.40
CA ILE A 106 -2.02 0.76 10.19
C ILE A 106 -1.64 0.87 11.68
N GLY A 107 -0.35 1.08 11.96
CA GLY A 107 0.16 1.26 13.31
C GLY A 107 -0.46 2.43 14.07
N ASP A 108 -0.74 3.56 13.40
CA ASP A 108 -1.33 4.73 14.06
C ASP A 108 -2.82 4.49 14.37
N PHE A 109 -3.52 3.75 13.50
CA PHE A 109 -4.89 3.32 13.77
C PHE A 109 -4.94 2.39 14.98
N TYR A 110 -4.05 1.38 15.02
CA TYR A 110 -3.96 0.47 16.16
C TYR A 110 -3.61 1.19 17.46
N ALA A 111 -2.59 2.06 17.45
CA ALA A 111 -2.18 2.86 18.61
C ALA A 111 -3.36 3.65 19.19
N GLY A 112 -4.17 4.27 18.31
CA GLY A 112 -5.41 4.95 18.69
C GLY A 112 -6.47 4.02 19.26
N LEU A 113 -6.63 2.79 18.74
CA LEU A 113 -7.57 1.80 19.25
C LEU A 113 -7.20 1.30 20.65
N VAL A 114 -5.93 1.13 20.97
CA VAL A 114 -5.47 0.67 22.29
C VAL A 114 -5.19 1.79 23.29
N GLY A 115 -5.24 3.05 22.86
CA GLY A 115 -4.96 4.20 23.72
C GLY A 115 -3.49 4.35 24.11
N ASP A 116 -2.58 3.71 23.37
CA ASP A 116 -1.13 3.78 23.58
C ASP A 116 -0.46 4.24 22.28
N PHE A 117 -0.16 5.55 22.23
CA PHE A 117 0.43 6.19 21.05
C PHE A 117 1.82 5.64 20.71
N ALA A 118 2.56 5.11 21.70
CA ALA A 118 3.87 4.51 21.47
C ALA A 118 3.76 3.12 20.84
N ASN A 119 2.65 2.40 21.08
CA ASN A 119 2.43 1.06 20.55
C ASN A 119 1.90 1.08 19.11
N SER A 120 2.79 1.34 18.15
CA SER A 120 2.46 1.31 16.71
C SER A 120 2.80 0.00 15.99
N SER A 121 3.23 -1.04 16.72
CA SER A 121 3.79 -2.27 16.14
C SER A 121 3.13 -3.57 16.62
N SER A 122 2.47 -3.59 17.79
CA SER A 122 1.91 -4.83 18.33
C SER A 122 0.83 -5.45 17.45
N TRP A 123 0.13 -4.67 16.63
CA TRP A 123 -0.82 -5.16 15.64
C TRP A 123 -0.21 -6.16 14.63
N LYS A 124 1.11 -6.14 14.42
CA LYS A 124 1.79 -7.03 13.45
C LYS A 124 1.59 -8.51 13.80
N LYS A 125 1.34 -8.85 15.08
CA LYS A 125 0.97 -10.20 15.53
C LYS A 125 -0.35 -10.71 14.92
N LEU A 126 -1.16 -9.81 14.36
CA LEU A 126 -2.45 -10.13 13.76
C LEU A 126 -2.34 -10.52 12.27
N ARG A 127 -1.17 -10.35 11.64
CA ARG A 127 -0.93 -10.84 10.27
C ARG A 127 -1.17 -12.35 10.22
N ILE A 128 -1.88 -12.82 9.20
CA ILE A 128 -2.06 -14.26 8.95
C ILE A 128 -0.98 -14.71 7.97
N THR A 129 -0.85 -14.01 6.84
CA THR A 129 0.27 -14.16 5.91
C THR A 129 1.55 -13.63 6.54
N PRO A 130 2.63 -14.43 6.66
CA PRO A 130 3.90 -14.01 7.25
C PRO A 130 4.56 -12.87 6.48
N HIS A 131 5.34 -12.05 7.21
CA HIS A 131 6.19 -11.05 6.59
C HIS A 131 7.47 -11.71 6.07
N ASP A 132 7.67 -11.74 4.77
CA ASP A 132 8.73 -12.53 4.13
C ASP A 132 9.51 -11.78 3.03
N HIS A 133 9.36 -10.45 2.95
CA HIS A 133 9.95 -9.61 1.90
C HIS A 133 9.46 -9.96 0.48
N ASN A 134 8.31 -10.62 0.39
CA ASN A 134 7.52 -10.64 -0.83
C ASN A 134 6.42 -9.58 -0.70
N PRO A 135 6.41 -8.54 -1.55
CA PRO A 135 5.51 -7.42 -1.35
C PRO A 135 4.04 -7.85 -1.43
N VAL A 136 3.68 -8.91 -2.18
CA VAL A 136 2.30 -9.42 -2.26
C VAL A 136 1.87 -10.03 -0.93
N ASN A 137 2.72 -10.87 -0.34
CA ASN A 137 2.45 -11.49 0.96
C ASN A 137 2.37 -10.44 2.06
N ASP A 138 3.28 -9.46 2.03
CA ASP A 138 3.35 -8.40 3.02
C ASP A 138 2.13 -7.48 2.98
N ALA A 139 1.71 -7.04 1.79
CA ALA A 139 0.48 -6.25 1.64
C ALA A 139 -0.78 -7.06 2.00
N MET A 140 -0.84 -8.36 1.70
CA MET A 140 -1.95 -9.23 2.09
C MET A 140 -2.00 -9.39 3.61
N GLY A 141 -0.88 -9.69 4.26
CA GLY A 141 -0.79 -9.80 5.71
C GLY A 141 -1.21 -8.51 6.42
N ASN A 142 -0.83 -7.35 5.85
CA ASN A 142 -1.26 -6.04 6.32
C ASN A 142 -2.78 -5.84 6.22
N LEU A 143 -3.41 -6.26 5.11
CA LEU A 143 -4.86 -6.22 4.93
C LEU A 143 -5.57 -7.15 5.92
N GLU A 144 -5.11 -8.38 6.07
CA GLU A 144 -5.68 -9.38 6.99
C GLU A 144 -5.63 -8.90 8.44
N ALA A 145 -4.50 -8.34 8.85
CA ALA A 145 -4.37 -7.75 10.19
C ALA A 145 -5.35 -6.58 10.37
N PHE A 146 -5.49 -5.71 9.37
CA PHE A 146 -6.45 -4.61 9.41
C PHE A 146 -7.91 -5.09 9.52
N GLU A 147 -8.29 -6.16 8.84
CA GLU A 147 -9.62 -6.77 8.98
C GLU A 147 -9.89 -7.25 10.41
N ARG A 148 -8.91 -7.87 11.04
CA ARG A 148 -8.99 -8.30 12.45
C ARG A 148 -9.13 -7.11 13.40
N LEU A 149 -8.40 -6.02 13.15
CA LEU A 149 -8.57 -4.76 13.89
C LEU A 149 -9.99 -4.19 13.76
N LEU A 150 -10.57 -4.20 12.55
CA LEU A 150 -11.96 -3.77 12.33
C LEU A 150 -12.99 -4.67 13.05
N ASN A 151 -12.64 -5.93 13.30
CA ASN A 151 -13.43 -6.88 14.07
C ASN A 151 -13.18 -6.81 15.58
N GLY A 152 -12.34 -5.88 16.04
CA GLY A 152 -12.11 -5.59 17.46
C GLY A 152 -10.94 -6.34 18.09
N GLU A 153 -10.18 -7.13 17.32
CA GLU A 153 -8.96 -7.78 17.82
C GLU A 153 -7.84 -6.75 18.03
N ARG A 154 -7.03 -6.92 19.07
CA ARG A 154 -5.96 -5.99 19.47
C ARG A 154 -4.75 -6.72 20.04
#